data_AF-A0A9E5G7U6-F1
#
_entry.id   AF-A0A9E5G7U6-F1
#
_cell.length_a   1.000
_cell.length_b   1.000
_cell.length_c   1.000
_cell.angle_alpha   90.00
_cell.angle_beta   90.00
_cell.angle_gamma   90.00
#
_symmetry.space_group_name_H-M   'P 1'
#
loop_
_entity.id
_entity.type
_entity.pdbx_description
1 polymer ?
#
loop_
_entity_poly.entity_id
_entity_poly.type
_entity_poly.pdbx_seq_one_letter_code
_entity_poly.pdbx_strand_id
1 'polypeptide(L)'
;MDDYVKKVGQSIDDAIDFFLKRINEISENGPYRKSRKMPTTFPMLKLGNDEFYEYAYFERTLEWFVRDLLINTILHDLFTIHGIESMWPDNKNYVRYSTEAIEDVFPFEFIININGKKIGVRYTGLCAGEATELMEKYEIEKILQIKWDDKLTSREDQQEEYNVVTPAEFFENYFSTAEYELFLSKVLPAIEAANNEIGFETIPRLSLRYLSNFKADVSMFLGNAAFDQMRFQVLPGSKEKKPLASMTFSAVDYEIMNRNFQERGLHKALLGTEGFAKCFVTAEYQFQVFKQGHSFDYTSVVCGYLKAVEQLLFKLLLINLDFPSQDKLWIKKNNSNIPKYKYMQDVTVRQNPITKKPQVVFERDFKDYFDITLAPMIWFLHDNVNGWEISDAGRLVIHSFLLNFAADCRNDHFHKDNIDDFGVVSRIRNNAILIIYLLLGGYKLTGSHQNDIVALGIDDDSFDKMYKKIQELPRGMSKFVVYFEGQKPIKAYRHYTQEPTIYDDNGSVAASKIRFVAVDEFGSDEYDRAMQGEYREREFTLRKDNIPTKISYINGRQEEIFIVW
;
A
#
# COMPACT_ATOMS: atom_id res chain seq x y z
N MET A 1 -2.96 4.51 -46.67
CA MET A 1 -2.68 4.08 -45.29
C MET A 1 -2.12 5.25 -44.48
N ASP A 2 -1.04 5.91 -44.93
CA ASP A 2 -0.47 7.08 -44.25
C ASP A 2 -1.41 8.29 -44.09
N ASP A 3 -2.19 8.64 -45.12
CA ASP A 3 -3.14 9.78 -45.04
C ASP A 3 -4.31 9.50 -44.07
N TYR A 4 -4.63 8.22 -43.87
CA TYR A 4 -5.73 7.78 -43.02
C TYR A 4 -5.34 7.84 -41.54
N VAL A 5 -4.19 7.24 -41.19
CA VAL A 5 -3.61 7.32 -39.84
C VAL A 5 -3.35 8.76 -39.43
N LYS A 6 -2.95 9.62 -40.38
CA LYS A 6 -2.75 11.05 -40.14
C LYS A 6 -4.06 11.78 -39.80
N LYS A 7 -5.17 11.46 -40.48
CA LYS A 7 -6.49 12.05 -40.19
C LYS A 7 -7.01 11.63 -38.81
N VAL A 8 -6.88 10.34 -38.48
CA VAL A 8 -7.24 9.81 -37.17
C VAL A 8 -6.41 10.49 -36.08
N GLY A 9 -5.09 10.55 -36.27
CA GLY A 9 -4.19 11.21 -35.33
C GLY A 9 -4.52 12.68 -35.09
N GLN A 10 -4.90 13.43 -36.13
CA GLN A 10 -5.28 14.84 -36.03
C GLN A 10 -6.61 15.03 -35.28
N SER A 11 -7.62 14.21 -35.57
CA SER A 11 -8.91 14.29 -34.84
C SER A 11 -8.73 14.05 -33.34
N ILE A 12 -7.90 13.07 -32.97
CA ILE A 12 -7.57 12.82 -31.56
C ILE A 12 -6.86 14.03 -30.93
N ASP A 13 -5.91 14.66 -31.64
CA ASP A 13 -5.22 15.86 -31.16
C ASP A 13 -6.19 17.04 -30.96
N ASP A 14 -7.10 17.27 -31.91
CA ASP A 14 -8.08 18.36 -31.83
C ASP A 14 -9.02 18.19 -30.62
N ALA A 15 -9.46 16.96 -30.34
CA ALA A 15 -10.27 16.64 -29.17
C ALA A 15 -9.50 16.84 -27.86
N ILE A 16 -8.23 16.43 -27.82
CA ILE A 16 -7.33 16.63 -26.66
C ILE A 16 -7.11 18.12 -26.39
N ASP A 17 -6.81 18.91 -27.41
CA ASP A 17 -6.57 20.35 -27.28
C ASP A 17 -7.82 21.06 -26.73
N PHE A 18 -9.00 20.69 -27.22
CA PHE A 18 -10.25 21.24 -26.72
C PHE A 18 -10.51 20.83 -25.26
N PHE A 19 -10.32 19.55 -24.92
CA PHE A 19 -10.45 19.03 -23.56
C PHE A 19 -9.51 19.75 -22.57
N LEU A 20 -8.21 19.83 -22.88
CA LEU A 20 -7.21 20.47 -22.02
C LEU A 20 -7.46 21.98 -21.86
N LYS A 21 -7.87 22.66 -22.93
CA LYS A 21 -8.26 24.07 -22.85
C LYS A 21 -9.41 24.27 -21.85
N ARG A 22 -10.41 23.37 -21.86
CA ARG A 22 -11.53 23.44 -20.92
C ARG A 22 -11.09 23.17 -19.49
N ILE A 23 -10.16 22.24 -19.26
CA ILE A 23 -9.58 21.99 -17.94
C ILE A 23 -8.88 23.26 -17.41
N ASN A 24 -8.05 23.89 -18.23
CA ASN A 24 -7.37 25.14 -17.86
C ASN A 24 -8.37 26.26 -17.49
N GLU A 25 -9.45 26.42 -18.27
CA GLU A 25 -10.49 27.42 -17.98
C GLU A 25 -11.15 27.23 -16.60
N ILE A 26 -11.19 26.00 -16.08
CA ILE A 26 -11.80 25.69 -14.78
C ILE A 26 -10.81 25.63 -13.62
N SER A 27 -9.53 25.31 -13.86
CA SER A 27 -8.46 25.25 -12.86
C SER A 27 -7.96 26.64 -12.45
N GLU A 28 -7.95 27.60 -13.38
CA GLU A 28 -7.45 28.95 -13.10
C GLU A 28 -8.29 29.68 -12.05
N ASN A 29 -7.67 29.91 -10.89
CA ASN A 29 -8.17 30.74 -9.80
C ASN A 29 -7.53 32.14 -9.85
N GLY A 30 -8.34 33.17 -9.63
CA GLY A 30 -7.90 34.57 -9.57
C GLY A 30 -8.67 35.33 -8.50
N PRO A 31 -8.32 36.60 -8.20
CA PRO A 31 -8.93 37.38 -7.11
C PRO A 31 -10.45 37.57 -7.23
N TYR A 32 -11.03 37.25 -8.39
CA TYR A 32 -12.45 37.36 -8.69
C TYR A 32 -13.16 36.00 -8.92
N ARG A 33 -12.45 34.87 -8.78
CA ARG A 33 -13.00 33.52 -8.93
C ARG A 33 -13.00 32.82 -7.58
N LYS A 34 -14.19 32.45 -7.08
CA LYS A 34 -14.34 31.70 -5.80
C LYS A 34 -13.89 30.25 -5.99
N SER A 35 -13.35 29.64 -4.93
CA SER A 35 -13.07 28.19 -4.90
C SER A 35 -14.31 27.42 -5.33
N ARG A 36 -14.16 26.48 -6.27
CA ARG A 36 -15.29 25.72 -6.81
C ARG A 36 -15.53 24.50 -5.93
N LYS A 37 -16.69 24.43 -5.29
CA LYS A 37 -17.04 23.35 -4.36
C LYS A 37 -18.35 22.69 -4.78
N MET A 38 -18.41 21.38 -4.64
CA MET A 38 -19.64 20.64 -4.82
C MET A 38 -20.60 21.00 -3.66
N PRO A 39 -21.87 21.35 -3.94
CA PRO A 39 -22.83 21.61 -2.89
C PRO A 39 -23.11 20.34 -2.09
N THR A 40 -23.21 20.47 -0.77
CA THR A 40 -23.58 19.39 0.13
C THR A 40 -24.98 19.63 0.68
N THR A 41 -25.78 18.57 0.75
CA THR A 41 -27.15 18.62 1.30
C THR A 41 -27.16 18.90 2.80
N PHE A 42 -26.11 18.50 3.51
CA PHE A 42 -26.00 18.63 4.97
C PHE A 42 -24.75 19.43 5.40
N PRO A 43 -24.62 20.72 4.99
CA PRO A 43 -23.41 21.51 5.23
C PRO A 43 -23.13 21.71 6.73
N MET A 44 -24.19 21.76 7.55
CA MET A 44 -24.09 21.89 9.01
C MET A 44 -23.42 20.66 9.65
N LEU A 45 -23.59 19.46 9.08
CA LEU A 45 -23.07 18.22 9.65
C LEU A 45 -21.61 17.94 9.29
N LYS A 46 -21.04 18.72 8.35
CA LYS A 46 -19.63 18.63 7.91
C LYS A 46 -19.17 17.19 7.65
N LEU A 47 -19.93 16.48 6.80
CA LEU A 47 -19.64 15.08 6.44
C LEU A 47 -18.25 14.92 5.77
N GLY A 48 -17.79 15.96 5.07
CA GLY A 48 -16.44 16.10 4.55
C GLY A 48 -15.87 17.48 4.89
N ASN A 49 -14.56 17.64 4.74
CA ASN A 49 -13.91 18.96 4.78
C ASN A 49 -14.12 19.71 3.46
N ASP A 50 -13.76 20.98 3.45
CA ASP A 50 -13.91 21.85 2.29
C ASP A 50 -13.08 21.36 1.10
N GLU A 51 -11.90 20.81 1.36
CA GLU A 51 -11.00 20.25 0.35
C GLU A 51 -11.62 19.02 -0.34
N PHE A 52 -12.36 18.17 0.40
CA PHE A 52 -13.10 17.07 -0.19
C PHE A 52 -14.18 17.55 -1.17
N TYR A 53 -14.92 18.60 -0.82
CA TYR A 53 -15.98 19.12 -1.71
C TYR A 53 -15.41 19.86 -2.92
N GLU A 54 -14.21 20.43 -2.81
CA GLU A 54 -13.48 20.96 -3.95
C GLU A 54 -12.97 19.84 -4.86
N TYR A 55 -12.35 18.80 -4.30
CA TYR A 55 -11.96 17.62 -5.05
C TYR A 55 -13.16 16.98 -5.78
N ALA A 56 -14.27 16.74 -5.09
CA ALA A 56 -15.48 16.17 -5.67
C ALA A 56 -16.09 17.04 -6.78
N TYR A 57 -15.86 18.36 -6.74
CA TYR A 57 -16.26 19.23 -7.86
C TYR A 57 -15.42 18.94 -9.10
N PHE A 58 -14.10 18.88 -8.94
CA PHE A 58 -13.18 18.66 -10.05
C PHE A 58 -13.29 17.25 -10.62
N GLU A 59 -13.40 16.23 -9.77
CA GLU A 59 -13.57 14.83 -10.17
C GLU A 59 -14.82 14.65 -11.05
N ARG A 60 -15.99 15.11 -10.62
CA ARG A 60 -17.23 15.05 -11.42
C ARG A 60 -17.17 15.88 -12.70
N THR A 61 -16.41 16.99 -12.68
CA THR A 61 -16.24 17.82 -13.87
C THR A 61 -15.33 17.12 -14.87
N LEU A 62 -14.28 16.47 -14.39
CA LEU A 62 -13.34 15.69 -15.19
C LEU A 62 -14.04 14.49 -15.81
N GLU A 63 -14.82 13.71 -15.06
CA GLU A 63 -15.62 12.60 -15.61
C GLU A 63 -16.48 13.07 -16.78
N TRP A 64 -17.19 14.19 -16.61
CA TRP A 64 -17.99 14.80 -17.66
C TRP A 64 -17.14 15.23 -18.88
N PHE A 65 -16.01 15.91 -18.66
CA PHE A 65 -15.15 16.37 -19.74
C PHE A 65 -14.52 15.20 -20.50
N VAL A 66 -14.07 14.17 -19.80
CA VAL A 66 -13.51 12.96 -20.39
C VAL A 66 -14.55 12.30 -21.26
N ARG A 67 -15.78 12.10 -20.75
CA ARG A 67 -16.83 11.47 -21.53
C ARG A 67 -17.23 12.29 -22.76
N ASP A 68 -17.66 13.55 -22.58
CA ASP A 68 -18.30 14.32 -23.65
C ASP A 68 -17.31 15.02 -24.57
N LEU A 69 -16.22 15.58 -24.02
CA LEU A 69 -15.31 16.43 -24.80
C LEU A 69 -14.17 15.61 -25.41
N LEU A 70 -13.81 14.48 -24.79
CA LEU A 70 -12.69 13.66 -25.21
C LEU A 70 -13.17 12.35 -25.87
N ILE A 71 -13.73 11.42 -25.11
CA ILE A 71 -14.10 10.08 -25.59
C ILE A 71 -15.16 10.14 -26.69
N ASN A 72 -16.32 10.75 -26.43
CA ASN A 72 -17.43 10.80 -27.37
C ASN A 72 -17.05 11.58 -28.64
N THR A 73 -16.30 12.67 -28.51
CA THR A 73 -15.77 13.43 -29.65
C THR A 73 -14.86 12.57 -30.52
N ILE A 74 -13.89 11.87 -29.92
CA ILE A 74 -12.97 10.98 -30.65
C ILE A 74 -13.75 9.87 -31.36
N LEU A 75 -14.66 9.20 -30.66
CA LEU A 75 -15.46 8.13 -31.24
C LEU A 75 -16.34 8.61 -32.39
N HIS A 76 -17.01 9.76 -32.24
CA HIS A 76 -17.81 10.39 -33.29
C HIS A 76 -16.98 10.65 -34.55
N ASP A 77 -15.78 11.22 -34.39
CA ASP A 77 -14.91 11.52 -35.52
C ASP A 77 -14.36 10.26 -36.16
N LEU A 78 -13.97 9.25 -35.37
CA LEU A 78 -13.56 7.94 -35.88
C LEU A 78 -14.68 7.31 -36.71
N PHE A 79 -15.92 7.26 -36.20
CA PHE A 79 -17.05 6.75 -36.98
C PHE A 79 -17.24 7.52 -38.28
N THR A 80 -17.09 8.85 -38.25
CA THR A 80 -17.19 9.70 -39.45
C THR A 80 -16.08 9.38 -40.47
N ILE A 81 -14.84 9.21 -40.01
CA ILE A 81 -13.68 8.87 -40.86
C ILE A 81 -13.84 7.46 -41.48
N HIS A 82 -14.40 6.52 -40.73
CA HIS A 82 -14.70 5.15 -41.19
C HIS A 82 -16.00 5.05 -42.00
N GLY A 83 -16.79 6.13 -42.10
CA GLY A 83 -18.06 6.15 -42.82
C GLY A 83 -19.17 5.32 -42.16
N ILE A 84 -19.10 5.15 -40.85
CA ILE A 84 -20.07 4.43 -40.04
C ILE A 84 -21.14 5.42 -39.57
N GLU A 85 -22.40 5.14 -39.88
CA GLU A 85 -23.52 6.00 -39.47
C GLU A 85 -23.77 5.85 -37.96
N SER A 86 -23.78 6.99 -37.25
CA SER A 86 -24.03 7.04 -35.81
C SER A 86 -24.93 8.23 -35.45
N MET A 87 -25.78 8.06 -34.44
CA MET A 87 -26.65 9.08 -33.88
C MET A 87 -26.25 9.36 -32.44
N TRP A 88 -26.12 10.65 -32.11
CA TRP A 88 -25.64 11.12 -30.82
C TRP A 88 -26.69 12.01 -30.15
N PRO A 89 -26.89 11.92 -28.83
CA PRO A 89 -27.80 12.80 -28.12
C PRO A 89 -27.37 14.28 -28.24
N ASP A 90 -28.33 15.19 -28.45
CA ASP A 90 -28.12 16.65 -28.38
C ASP A 90 -27.93 17.11 -26.92
N ASN A 91 -26.89 16.61 -26.25
CA ASN A 91 -26.68 16.83 -24.83
C ASN A 91 -25.79 18.06 -24.58
N LYS A 92 -26.39 19.21 -24.24
CA LYS A 92 -25.62 20.44 -23.90
C LYS A 92 -25.93 21.01 -22.51
N ASN A 93 -26.82 20.39 -21.72
CA ASN A 93 -27.36 21.03 -20.51
C ASN A 93 -27.06 20.31 -19.16
N TYR A 94 -26.51 19.09 -19.16
CA TYR A 94 -26.29 18.31 -17.91
C TYR A 94 -24.82 18.23 -17.49
N VAL A 95 -24.22 19.40 -17.25
CA VAL A 95 -22.81 19.53 -16.82
C VAL A 95 -22.63 19.00 -15.39
N ARG A 96 -21.62 18.13 -15.16
CA ARG A 96 -21.21 17.52 -13.85
C ARG A 96 -22.13 16.44 -13.27
N TYR A 97 -22.89 15.76 -14.11
CA TYR A 97 -23.57 14.52 -13.74
C TYR A 97 -22.61 13.35 -13.94
N SER A 98 -22.71 12.31 -13.11
CA SER A 98 -22.01 11.05 -13.36
C SER A 98 -22.53 10.41 -14.64
N THR A 99 -21.76 9.47 -15.20
CA THR A 99 -22.15 8.74 -16.41
C THR A 99 -23.49 8.02 -16.24
N GLU A 100 -23.68 7.32 -15.12
CA GLU A 100 -24.93 6.67 -14.74
C GLU A 100 -26.13 7.65 -14.71
N ALA A 101 -25.98 8.81 -14.07
CA ALA A 101 -27.07 9.78 -13.96
C ALA A 101 -27.43 10.44 -15.30
N ILE A 102 -26.53 10.41 -16.28
CA ILE A 102 -26.82 10.85 -17.65
C ILE A 102 -27.49 9.74 -18.43
N GLU A 103 -27.04 8.49 -18.28
CA GLU A 103 -27.68 7.34 -18.91
C GLU A 103 -29.12 7.12 -18.39
N ASP A 104 -29.44 7.52 -17.17
CA ASP A 104 -30.82 7.58 -16.67
C ASP A 104 -31.74 8.51 -17.50
N VAL A 105 -31.16 9.56 -18.12
CA VAL A 105 -31.88 10.55 -18.94
C VAL A 105 -31.76 10.21 -20.43
N PHE A 106 -30.58 9.80 -20.87
CA PHE A 106 -30.21 9.42 -22.22
C PHE A 106 -29.62 8.00 -22.20
N PRO A 107 -30.44 6.95 -22.32
CA PRO A 107 -30.02 5.55 -22.08
C PRO A 107 -28.87 5.02 -22.94
N PHE A 108 -28.50 5.74 -23.98
CA PHE A 108 -27.40 5.44 -24.89
C PHE A 108 -26.56 6.68 -25.11
N GLU A 109 -25.24 6.52 -25.01
CA GLU A 109 -24.24 7.54 -25.36
C GLU A 109 -24.31 7.84 -26.85
N PHE A 110 -24.53 6.80 -27.67
CA PHE A 110 -24.79 6.90 -29.09
C PHE A 110 -25.45 5.62 -29.62
N ILE A 111 -26.03 5.71 -30.82
CA ILE A 111 -26.62 4.58 -31.54
C ILE A 111 -25.89 4.43 -32.87
N ILE A 112 -25.33 3.24 -33.12
CA ILE A 112 -24.68 2.90 -34.39
C ILE A 112 -25.70 2.26 -35.32
N ASN A 113 -25.69 2.63 -36.60
CA ASN A 113 -26.47 1.96 -37.64
C ASN A 113 -25.54 1.20 -38.59
N ILE A 114 -25.63 -0.13 -38.58
CA ILE A 114 -24.85 -1.00 -39.48
C ILE A 114 -25.82 -1.91 -40.22
N ASN A 115 -25.84 -1.82 -41.55
CA ASN A 115 -26.70 -2.64 -42.41
C ASN A 115 -28.20 -2.57 -42.05
N GLY A 116 -28.67 -1.41 -41.57
CA GLY A 116 -30.06 -1.19 -41.14
C GLY A 116 -30.36 -1.65 -39.70
N LYS A 117 -29.35 -2.16 -38.98
CA LYS A 117 -29.47 -2.60 -37.60
C LYS A 117 -29.01 -1.51 -36.65
N LYS A 118 -29.89 -1.08 -35.74
CA LYS A 118 -29.56 -0.12 -34.68
C LYS A 118 -28.95 -0.84 -33.49
N ILE A 119 -27.77 -0.40 -33.07
CA ILE A 119 -27.06 -0.88 -31.88
C ILE A 119 -26.92 0.28 -30.91
N GLY A 120 -27.51 0.16 -29.73
CA GLY A 120 -27.40 1.17 -28.67
C GLY A 120 -26.13 0.95 -27.86
N VAL A 121 -25.29 1.97 -27.74
CA VAL A 121 -24.02 1.91 -27.01
C VAL A 121 -24.11 2.75 -25.74
N ARG A 122 -23.63 2.19 -24.62
CA ARG A 122 -23.56 2.86 -23.32
C ARG A 122 -22.30 2.45 -22.55
N TYR A 123 -22.01 3.13 -21.44
CA TYR A 123 -20.84 2.88 -20.59
C TYR A 123 -21.19 2.21 -19.26
N THR A 124 -22.38 2.42 -18.70
CA THR A 124 -22.79 1.76 -17.44
C THR A 124 -23.61 0.49 -17.66
N GLY A 125 -23.68 -0.35 -16.63
CA GLY A 125 -24.47 -1.58 -16.65
C GLY A 125 -25.97 -1.33 -16.48
N LEU A 126 -26.78 -2.33 -16.79
CA LEU A 126 -28.24 -2.28 -16.69
C LEU A 126 -28.77 -3.10 -15.52
N CYS A 127 -29.90 -2.68 -14.96
CA CYS A 127 -30.67 -3.51 -14.05
C CYS A 127 -31.39 -4.63 -14.80
N ALA A 128 -31.72 -5.72 -14.10
CA ALA A 128 -32.43 -6.86 -14.70
C ALA A 128 -33.77 -6.43 -15.33
N GLY A 129 -33.98 -6.80 -16.60
CA GLY A 129 -35.19 -6.45 -17.37
C GLY A 129 -35.17 -5.09 -18.05
N GLU A 130 -34.25 -4.18 -17.68
CA GLU A 130 -34.14 -2.84 -18.27
C GLU A 130 -33.70 -2.90 -19.74
N ALA A 131 -32.86 -3.89 -20.09
CA ALA A 131 -32.38 -4.08 -21.46
C ALA A 131 -33.53 -4.28 -22.46
N THR A 132 -34.51 -5.12 -22.11
CA THR A 132 -35.67 -5.40 -22.97
C THR A 132 -36.52 -4.15 -23.17
N GLU A 133 -36.79 -3.40 -22.09
CA GLU A 133 -37.57 -2.17 -22.15
C GLU A 133 -36.93 -1.11 -23.05
N LEU A 134 -35.61 -0.95 -22.95
CA LEU A 134 -34.87 0.02 -23.77
C LEU A 134 -34.81 -0.40 -25.24
N MET A 135 -34.62 -1.70 -25.52
CA MET A 135 -34.61 -2.23 -26.89
C MET A 135 -35.95 -1.99 -27.60
N GLU A 136 -37.06 -2.22 -26.91
CA GLU A 136 -38.41 -1.95 -27.45
C GLU A 136 -38.65 -0.45 -27.65
N LYS A 137 -38.35 0.37 -26.64
CA LYS A 137 -38.64 1.82 -26.66
C LYS A 137 -37.85 2.58 -27.73
N TYR A 138 -36.61 2.20 -27.97
CA TYR A 138 -35.72 2.89 -28.91
C TYR A 138 -35.56 2.17 -30.26
N GLU A 139 -36.28 1.06 -30.46
CA GLU A 139 -36.21 0.21 -31.67
C GLU A 139 -34.78 -0.30 -31.94
N ILE A 140 -34.12 -0.79 -30.91
CA ILE A 140 -32.71 -1.22 -30.95
C ILE A 140 -32.64 -2.74 -30.98
N GLU A 141 -31.85 -3.29 -31.91
CA GLU A 141 -31.67 -4.75 -32.04
C GLU A 141 -30.72 -5.32 -30.99
N LYS A 142 -29.79 -4.51 -30.51
CA LYS A 142 -28.76 -4.94 -29.59
C LYS A 142 -28.24 -3.79 -28.74
N ILE A 143 -28.02 -4.06 -27.47
CA ILE A 143 -27.30 -3.16 -26.57
C ILE A 143 -25.85 -3.63 -26.42
N LEU A 144 -24.93 -2.67 -26.48
CA LEU A 144 -23.51 -2.86 -26.26
C LEU A 144 -23.04 -1.95 -25.12
N GLN A 145 -22.54 -2.54 -24.04
CA GLN A 145 -21.86 -1.80 -22.98
C GLN A 145 -20.35 -1.80 -23.26
N ILE A 146 -19.76 -0.61 -23.41
CA ILE A 146 -18.30 -0.46 -23.36
C ILE A 146 -17.92 -0.26 -21.91
N LYS A 147 -17.25 -1.26 -21.33
CA LYS A 147 -16.77 -1.20 -19.97
C LYS A 147 -15.32 -0.74 -19.97
N TRP A 148 -15.05 0.46 -19.45
CA TRP A 148 -13.73 1.10 -19.40
C TRP A 148 -12.76 0.46 -18.38
N ASP A 149 -12.65 -0.87 -18.40
CA ASP A 149 -11.71 -1.69 -17.62
C ASP A 149 -10.80 -2.50 -18.57
N ASP A 150 -9.63 -2.91 -18.10
CA ASP A 150 -8.68 -3.72 -18.88
C ASP A 150 -9.18 -5.15 -19.17
N LYS A 151 -10.08 -5.68 -18.31
CA LYS A 151 -10.60 -7.06 -18.39
C LYS A 151 -12.04 -7.16 -17.91
N LEU A 152 -12.80 -8.03 -18.55
CA LEU A 152 -14.14 -8.42 -18.10
C LEU A 152 -14.06 -9.41 -16.93
N THR A 153 -15.07 -9.35 -16.06
CA THR A 153 -15.25 -10.34 -14.99
C THR A 153 -16.06 -11.53 -15.50
N SER A 154 -15.88 -12.70 -14.87
CA SER A 154 -16.65 -13.92 -15.22
C SER A 154 -18.17 -13.77 -15.20
N ARG A 155 -18.71 -12.78 -14.49
CA ARG A 155 -20.15 -12.47 -14.49
C ARG A 155 -20.58 -11.70 -15.73
N GLU A 156 -19.71 -10.84 -16.25
CA GLU A 156 -19.98 -10.02 -17.44
C GLU A 156 -19.87 -10.85 -18.71
N ASP A 157 -18.93 -11.79 -18.76
CA ASP A 157 -18.81 -12.78 -19.85
C ASP A 157 -20.06 -13.68 -19.98
N GLN A 158 -20.86 -13.79 -18.91
CA GLN A 158 -22.05 -14.63 -18.83
C GLN A 158 -23.35 -13.81 -18.96
N GLN A 159 -23.28 -12.51 -19.25
CA GLN A 159 -24.46 -11.68 -19.44
C GLN A 159 -25.16 -12.06 -20.76
N GLU A 160 -26.41 -12.53 -20.67
CA GLU A 160 -27.19 -12.97 -21.83
C GLU A 160 -28.12 -11.87 -22.38
N GLU A 161 -28.46 -10.85 -21.58
CA GLU A 161 -29.43 -9.81 -21.97
C GLU A 161 -28.83 -8.76 -22.92
N TYR A 162 -27.54 -8.49 -22.82
CA TYR A 162 -26.82 -7.51 -23.66
C TYR A 162 -25.31 -7.81 -23.65
N ASN A 163 -24.58 -7.25 -24.62
CA ASN A 163 -23.14 -7.53 -24.75
C ASN A 163 -22.30 -6.53 -23.96
N VAL A 164 -21.32 -7.04 -23.21
CA VAL A 164 -20.29 -6.24 -22.56
C VAL A 164 -18.98 -6.45 -23.31
N VAL A 165 -18.28 -5.36 -23.63
CA VAL A 165 -16.96 -5.39 -24.29
C VAL A 165 -16.00 -4.43 -23.61
N THR A 166 -14.72 -4.74 -23.68
CA THR A 166 -13.64 -3.80 -23.33
C THR A 166 -13.46 -2.74 -24.43
N PRO A 167 -12.77 -1.62 -24.16
CA PRO A 167 -12.49 -0.63 -25.19
C PRO A 167 -11.60 -1.21 -26.31
N ALA A 168 -10.69 -2.13 -25.97
CA ALA A 168 -9.84 -2.81 -26.95
C ALA A 168 -10.66 -3.63 -27.95
N GLU A 169 -11.57 -4.46 -27.46
CA GLU A 169 -12.49 -5.26 -28.28
C GLU A 169 -13.43 -4.36 -29.10
N PHE A 170 -13.89 -3.26 -28.53
CA PHE A 170 -14.71 -2.30 -29.26
C PHE A 170 -13.95 -1.71 -30.46
N PHE A 171 -12.72 -1.24 -30.25
CA PHE A 171 -11.89 -0.72 -31.34
C PHE A 171 -11.55 -1.78 -32.38
N GLU A 172 -11.30 -3.03 -31.97
CA GLU A 172 -11.07 -4.13 -32.92
C GLU A 172 -12.30 -4.40 -33.79
N ASN A 173 -13.51 -4.31 -33.23
CA ASN A 173 -14.75 -4.59 -33.93
C ASN A 173 -15.19 -3.49 -34.91
N TYR A 174 -14.89 -2.22 -34.60
CA TYR A 174 -15.41 -1.07 -35.36
C TYR A 174 -14.33 -0.27 -36.08
N PHE A 175 -13.07 -0.37 -35.67
CA PHE A 175 -11.93 0.41 -36.16
C PHE A 175 -10.73 -0.51 -36.42
N SER A 176 -9.63 -0.37 -35.65
CA SER A 176 -8.48 -1.27 -35.66
C SER A 176 -7.70 -1.24 -34.34
N THR A 177 -6.90 -2.28 -34.10
CA THR A 177 -5.99 -2.35 -32.95
C THR A 177 -4.96 -1.22 -32.95
N ALA A 178 -4.46 -0.83 -34.13
CA ALA A 178 -3.48 0.25 -34.26
C ALA A 178 -4.07 1.62 -33.87
N GLU A 179 -5.35 1.85 -34.14
CA GLU A 179 -6.07 3.06 -33.71
C GLU A 179 -6.32 3.06 -32.21
N TYR A 180 -6.56 1.90 -31.60
CA TYR A 180 -6.66 1.78 -30.14
C TYR A 180 -5.35 2.12 -29.43
N GLU A 181 -4.24 1.55 -29.93
CA GLU A 181 -2.90 1.87 -29.41
C GLU A 181 -2.57 3.35 -29.55
N LEU A 182 -2.89 3.95 -30.70
CA LEU A 182 -2.72 5.39 -30.93
C LEU A 182 -3.58 6.23 -29.98
N PHE A 183 -4.86 5.86 -29.82
CA PHE A 183 -5.79 6.48 -28.89
C PHE A 183 -5.24 6.48 -27.46
N LEU A 184 -4.83 5.31 -26.93
CA LEU A 184 -4.26 5.21 -25.58
C LEU A 184 -2.98 6.03 -25.44
N SER A 185 -2.09 5.97 -26.44
CA SER A 185 -0.81 6.68 -26.40
C SER A 185 -0.95 8.20 -26.31
N LYS A 186 -2.09 8.77 -26.75
CA LYS A 186 -2.37 10.21 -26.73
C LYS A 186 -3.30 10.62 -25.59
N VAL A 187 -4.36 9.84 -25.34
CA VAL A 187 -5.36 10.16 -24.32
C VAL A 187 -4.82 10.00 -22.91
N LEU A 188 -4.04 8.95 -22.61
CA LEU A 188 -3.50 8.75 -21.26
C LEU A 188 -2.62 9.93 -20.79
N PRO A 189 -1.65 10.44 -21.60
CA PRO A 189 -0.91 11.64 -21.24
C PRO A 189 -1.78 12.90 -21.07
N ALA A 190 -2.85 13.04 -21.86
CA ALA A 190 -3.77 14.18 -21.72
C ALA A 190 -4.57 14.12 -20.41
N ILE A 191 -5.02 12.93 -20.00
CA ILE A 191 -5.66 12.72 -18.69
C ILE A 191 -4.68 13.00 -17.55
N GLU A 192 -3.44 12.53 -17.67
CA GLU A 192 -2.37 12.82 -16.69
C GLU A 192 -2.13 14.34 -16.57
N ALA A 193 -2.04 15.05 -17.69
CA ALA A 193 -1.91 16.50 -17.70
C ALA A 193 -3.10 17.21 -17.04
N ALA A 194 -4.32 16.76 -17.29
CA ALA A 194 -5.52 17.31 -16.67
C ALA A 194 -5.56 17.06 -15.15
N ASN A 195 -5.18 15.86 -14.70
CA ASN A 195 -5.09 15.53 -13.28
C ASN A 195 -4.02 16.38 -12.58
N ASN A 196 -2.85 16.57 -13.20
CA ASN A 196 -1.78 17.41 -12.67
C ASN A 196 -2.20 18.88 -12.56
N GLU A 197 -2.98 19.39 -13.53
CA GLU A 197 -3.51 20.75 -13.52
C GLU A 197 -4.57 20.97 -12.42
N ILE A 198 -5.39 19.96 -12.13
CA ILE A 198 -6.35 19.99 -11.02
C ILE A 198 -5.63 19.91 -9.66
N GLY A 199 -4.59 19.07 -9.57
CA GLY A 199 -3.67 19.03 -8.44
C GLY A 199 -4.22 18.44 -7.13
N PHE A 200 -5.35 17.73 -7.18
CA PHE A 200 -5.94 17.10 -6.00
C PHE A 200 -5.67 15.59 -5.97
N GLU A 201 -5.17 15.11 -4.84
CA GLU A 201 -5.02 13.69 -4.51
C GLU A 201 -5.68 13.40 -3.16
N THR A 202 -6.36 12.26 -3.05
CA THR A 202 -6.93 11.82 -1.77
C THR A 202 -5.85 11.17 -0.92
N ILE A 203 -5.40 11.86 0.12
CA ILE A 203 -4.47 11.28 1.11
C ILE A 203 -5.29 10.66 2.25
N PRO A 204 -5.30 9.33 2.40
CA PRO A 204 -6.01 8.70 3.51
C PRO A 204 -5.36 9.10 4.82
N ARG A 205 -6.12 9.70 5.73
CA ARG A 205 -5.66 9.92 7.10
C ARG A 205 -5.23 8.58 7.70
N LEU A 206 -4.08 8.58 8.38
CA LEU A 206 -3.57 7.47 9.20
C LEU A 206 -4.41 7.23 10.47
N SER A 207 -5.71 6.99 10.26
CA SER A 207 -6.63 6.44 11.26
C SER A 207 -6.18 5.05 11.66
N LEU A 208 -6.58 4.56 12.84
CA LEU A 208 -6.19 3.24 13.32
C LEU A 208 -6.59 2.11 12.36
N ARG A 209 -7.76 2.23 11.71
CA ARG A 209 -8.20 1.32 10.64
C ARG A 209 -7.21 1.31 9.47
N TYR A 210 -6.85 2.50 8.97
CA TYR A 210 -5.92 2.61 7.86
C TYR A 210 -4.51 2.16 8.24
N LEU A 211 -4.02 2.52 9.42
CA LEU A 211 -2.74 2.06 9.97
C LEU A 211 -2.66 0.53 10.04
N SER A 212 -3.74 -0.12 10.50
CA SER A 212 -3.80 -1.58 10.57
C SER A 212 -3.63 -2.24 9.20
N ASN A 213 -4.30 -1.73 8.17
CA ASN A 213 -4.20 -2.25 6.81
C ASN A 213 -2.83 -1.93 6.20
N PHE A 214 -2.37 -0.69 6.37
CA PHE A 214 -1.07 -0.23 5.92
C PHE A 214 0.07 -1.11 6.46
N LYS A 215 0.06 -1.43 7.76
CA LYS A 215 1.04 -2.35 8.34
C LYS A 215 0.97 -3.76 7.74
N ALA A 216 -0.22 -4.27 7.46
CA ALA A 216 -0.38 -5.58 6.83
C ALA A 216 0.23 -5.60 5.42
N ASP A 217 0.00 -4.55 4.63
CA ASP A 217 0.58 -4.41 3.28
C ASP A 217 2.11 -4.32 3.34
N VAL A 218 2.66 -3.52 4.26
CA VAL A 218 4.10 -3.43 4.48
C VAL A 218 4.69 -4.76 4.96
N SER A 219 4.00 -5.48 5.85
CA SER A 219 4.43 -6.82 6.30
C SER A 219 4.51 -7.80 5.13
N MET A 220 3.50 -7.80 4.27
CA MET A 220 3.45 -8.67 3.10
C MET A 220 4.57 -8.34 2.11
N PHE A 221 4.84 -7.05 1.89
CA PHE A 221 5.97 -6.60 1.08
C PHE A 221 7.31 -7.09 1.65
N LEU A 222 7.57 -6.88 2.95
CA LEU A 222 8.83 -7.28 3.59
C LEU A 222 9.00 -8.80 3.64
N GLY A 223 7.93 -9.54 3.89
CA GLY A 223 7.94 -11.00 3.94
C GLY A 223 8.22 -11.66 2.58
N ASN A 224 7.87 -11.00 1.47
CA ASN A 224 7.98 -11.55 0.12
C ASN A 224 9.08 -10.89 -0.76
N ALA A 225 9.80 -9.90 -0.22
CA ALA A 225 10.83 -9.19 -0.99
C ALA A 225 12.02 -10.09 -1.36
N ALA A 226 12.51 -9.96 -2.59
CA ALA A 226 13.71 -10.65 -3.08
C ALA A 226 14.99 -9.90 -2.66
N PHE A 227 15.37 -10.03 -1.39
CA PHE A 227 16.52 -9.30 -0.82
C PHE A 227 17.87 -9.65 -1.45
N ASP A 228 18.02 -10.87 -1.96
CA ASP A 228 19.17 -11.34 -2.72
C ASP A 228 19.36 -10.61 -4.06
N GLN A 229 18.30 -9.97 -4.57
CA GLN A 229 18.32 -9.15 -5.78
C GLN A 229 18.52 -7.66 -5.49
N MET A 230 18.30 -7.23 -4.24
CA MET A 230 18.53 -5.84 -3.85
C MET A 230 20.03 -5.51 -3.87
N ARG A 231 20.38 -4.30 -4.30
CA ARG A 231 21.75 -3.79 -4.31
C ARG A 231 21.81 -2.47 -3.58
N PHE A 232 22.90 -2.26 -2.86
CA PHE A 232 23.16 -1.00 -2.19
C PHE A 232 23.44 0.10 -3.21
N GLN A 233 22.78 1.25 -3.07
CA GLN A 233 22.82 2.36 -4.02
C GLN A 233 23.53 3.56 -3.41
N VAL A 234 24.75 3.85 -3.87
CA VAL A 234 25.49 5.05 -3.44
C VAL A 234 24.77 6.31 -3.93
N LEU A 235 24.68 7.33 -3.07
CA LEU A 235 23.98 8.56 -3.42
C LEU A 235 24.79 9.42 -4.41
N PRO A 236 24.13 10.22 -5.27
CA PRO A 236 24.81 11.16 -6.14
C PRO A 236 25.71 12.11 -5.33
N GLY A 237 26.95 12.34 -5.79
CA GLY A 237 27.88 13.24 -5.10
C GLY A 237 28.61 12.63 -3.89
N SER A 238 28.33 11.37 -3.54
CA SER A 238 29.07 10.68 -2.47
C SER A 238 30.57 10.62 -2.75
N LYS A 239 31.37 10.71 -1.69
CA LYS A 239 32.84 10.58 -1.73
C LYS A 239 33.31 9.12 -1.65
N GLU A 240 32.38 8.16 -1.59
CA GLU A 240 32.70 6.75 -1.48
C GLU A 240 33.42 6.24 -2.74
N LYS A 241 34.53 5.53 -2.53
CA LYS A 241 35.38 4.97 -3.60
C LYS A 241 35.24 3.47 -3.72
N LYS A 242 34.69 2.81 -2.70
CA LYS A 242 34.44 1.37 -2.73
C LYS A 242 33.29 1.06 -3.69
N PRO A 243 33.35 -0.06 -4.42
CA PRO A 243 32.29 -0.47 -5.34
C PRO A 243 31.14 -1.14 -4.58
N LEU A 244 30.48 -0.41 -3.67
CA LEU A 244 29.48 -0.95 -2.74
C LEU A 244 28.31 -1.65 -3.46
N ALA A 245 27.87 -1.12 -4.60
CA ALA A 245 26.78 -1.72 -5.38
C ALA A 245 27.12 -3.12 -5.94
N SER A 246 28.40 -3.48 -6.03
CA SER A 246 28.87 -4.79 -6.49
C SER A 246 29.16 -5.77 -5.35
N MET A 247 29.19 -5.28 -4.11
CA MET A 247 29.40 -6.14 -2.94
C MET A 247 28.16 -7.02 -2.75
N THR A 248 28.40 -8.32 -2.57
CA THR A 248 27.36 -9.33 -2.42
C THR A 248 27.69 -10.24 -1.25
N PHE A 249 26.69 -11.00 -0.82
CA PHE A 249 26.81 -11.99 0.24
C PHE A 249 26.93 -13.38 -0.38
N SER A 250 27.50 -14.33 0.38
CA SER A 250 27.50 -15.72 -0.04
C SER A 250 26.08 -16.29 -0.03
N ALA A 251 25.84 -17.37 -0.78
CA ALA A 251 24.54 -18.05 -0.77
C ALA A 251 24.14 -18.48 0.66
N VAL A 252 25.11 -18.98 1.45
CA VAL A 252 24.91 -19.38 2.84
C VAL A 252 24.51 -18.19 3.72
N ASP A 253 25.14 -17.03 3.54
CA ASP A 253 24.76 -15.83 4.31
C ASP A 253 23.34 -15.37 3.96
N TYR A 254 22.96 -15.39 2.68
CA TYR A 254 21.57 -15.08 2.27
C TYR A 254 20.56 -16.07 2.84
N GLU A 255 20.85 -17.37 2.86
CA GLU A 255 19.98 -18.38 3.49
C GLU A 255 19.76 -18.08 4.98
N ILE A 256 20.82 -17.72 5.72
CA ILE A 256 20.72 -17.37 7.13
C ILE A 256 19.86 -16.12 7.34
N MET A 257 20.12 -15.07 6.56
CA MET A 257 19.40 -13.80 6.68
C MET A 257 17.92 -13.94 6.26
N ASN A 258 17.62 -14.65 5.19
CA ASN A 258 16.24 -14.91 4.75
C ASN A 258 15.47 -15.75 5.79
N ARG A 259 16.08 -16.81 6.30
CA ARG A 259 15.49 -17.64 7.37
C ARG A 259 15.16 -16.80 8.60
N ASN A 260 16.06 -15.93 9.04
CA ASN A 260 15.83 -15.10 10.23
C ASN A 260 14.82 -13.97 9.97
N PHE A 261 14.98 -13.23 8.88
CA PHE A 261 14.16 -12.05 8.60
C PHE A 261 12.75 -12.41 8.12
N GLN A 262 12.63 -13.34 7.17
CA GLN A 262 11.37 -13.70 6.52
C GLN A 262 10.70 -14.90 7.21
N GLU A 263 11.35 -16.07 7.23
CA GLU A 263 10.73 -17.32 7.71
C GLU A 263 10.41 -17.28 9.21
N ARG A 264 11.35 -16.79 10.03
CA ARG A 264 11.16 -16.56 11.47
C ARG A 264 10.42 -15.25 11.77
N GLY A 265 10.06 -14.47 10.76
CA GLY A 265 9.19 -13.30 10.94
C GLY A 265 9.83 -12.10 11.65
N LEU A 266 11.16 -11.98 11.74
CA LEU A 266 11.80 -10.82 12.37
C LEU A 266 11.53 -9.50 11.63
N HIS A 267 11.14 -9.55 10.34
CA HIS A 267 10.66 -8.38 9.61
C HIS A 267 9.49 -7.66 10.30
N LYS A 268 8.67 -8.38 11.07
CA LYS A 268 7.57 -7.80 11.85
C LYS A 268 8.04 -6.82 12.94
N ALA A 269 9.32 -6.84 13.31
CA ALA A 269 9.92 -5.86 14.21
C ALA A 269 9.71 -4.43 13.69
N LEU A 270 9.70 -4.24 12.37
CA LEU A 270 9.46 -2.94 11.73
C LEU A 270 8.04 -2.41 11.91
N LEU A 271 7.12 -3.24 12.38
CA LEU A 271 5.70 -2.94 12.57
C LEU A 271 5.26 -3.02 14.04
N GLY A 272 6.20 -3.37 14.91
CA GLY A 272 6.01 -3.57 16.34
C GLY A 272 5.88 -2.28 17.13
N THR A 273 6.17 -2.35 18.43
CA THR A 273 5.94 -1.26 19.39
C THR A 273 7.17 -0.38 19.64
N GLU A 274 8.35 -0.84 19.20
CA GLU A 274 9.63 -0.17 19.42
C GLU A 274 9.75 1.17 18.67
N GLY A 275 10.65 2.02 19.15
CA GLY A 275 10.84 3.37 18.58
C GLY A 275 11.32 3.37 17.12
N PHE A 276 12.16 2.41 16.72
CA PHE A 276 12.60 2.28 15.32
C PHE A 276 11.43 1.89 14.40
N ALA A 277 10.50 1.05 14.88
CA ALA A 277 9.32 0.62 14.14
C ALA A 277 8.41 1.81 13.83
N LYS A 278 8.17 2.66 14.84
CA LYS A 278 7.40 3.91 14.66
C LYS A 278 8.01 4.83 13.62
N CYS A 279 9.34 5.01 13.65
CA CYS A 279 10.05 5.81 12.65
C CYS A 279 9.92 5.21 11.25
N PHE A 280 10.08 3.89 11.12
CA PHE A 280 9.96 3.19 9.85
C PHE A 280 8.54 3.29 9.25
N VAL A 281 7.49 2.96 10.02
CA VAL A 281 6.09 3.05 9.57
C VAL A 281 5.73 4.47 9.16
N THR A 282 6.21 5.48 9.90
CA THR A 282 5.98 6.89 9.55
C THR A 282 6.67 7.25 8.23
N ALA A 283 7.92 6.82 8.04
CA ALA A 283 8.68 7.07 6.82
C ALA A 283 8.04 6.39 5.59
N GLU A 284 7.58 5.14 5.74
CA GLU A 284 6.87 4.43 4.68
C GLU A 284 5.54 5.13 4.33
N TYR A 285 4.77 5.58 5.32
CA TYR A 285 3.53 6.33 5.07
C TYR A 285 3.82 7.64 4.32
N GLN A 286 4.80 8.42 4.79
CA GLN A 286 5.20 9.66 4.12
C GLN A 286 5.75 9.41 2.71
N PHE A 287 6.51 8.34 2.51
CA PHE A 287 7.02 7.95 1.19
C PHE A 287 5.88 7.69 0.20
N GLN A 288 4.82 7.01 0.63
CA GLN A 288 3.64 6.78 -0.22
C GLN A 288 2.91 8.09 -0.52
N VAL A 289 2.71 8.94 0.49
CA VAL A 289 1.98 10.21 0.35
C VAL A 289 2.69 11.20 -0.57
N PHE A 290 4.02 11.26 -0.52
CA PHE A 290 4.77 12.27 -1.27
C PHE A 290 5.38 11.76 -2.59
N LYS A 291 5.08 10.52 -3.01
CA LYS A 291 5.66 9.91 -4.22
C LYS A 291 5.38 10.68 -5.52
N GLN A 292 4.27 11.40 -5.58
CA GLN A 292 3.79 12.09 -6.79
C GLN A 292 3.90 13.62 -6.68
N GLY A 293 4.59 14.13 -5.65
CA GLY A 293 4.72 15.57 -5.42
C GLY A 293 5.75 16.25 -6.35
N HIS A 294 5.45 17.49 -6.75
CA HIS A 294 6.43 18.35 -7.44
C HIS A 294 7.24 19.18 -6.44
N SER A 295 8.57 19.17 -6.57
CA SER A 295 9.49 20.09 -5.87
C SER A 295 9.29 20.20 -4.34
N PHE A 296 9.13 19.06 -3.65
CA PHE A 296 9.04 18.99 -2.19
C PHE A 296 10.40 18.72 -1.56
N ASP A 297 10.67 19.27 -0.37
CA ASP A 297 11.83 18.88 0.42
C ASP A 297 11.53 17.59 1.21
N TYR A 298 12.00 16.47 0.67
CA TYR A 298 11.80 15.13 1.19
C TYR A 298 12.67 14.81 2.42
N THR A 299 13.40 15.78 2.98
CA THR A 299 14.21 15.61 4.20
C THR A 299 13.43 14.95 5.34
N SER A 300 12.15 15.31 5.50
CA SER A 300 11.28 14.72 6.53
C SER A 300 11.10 13.20 6.38
N VAL A 301 10.93 12.72 5.15
CA VAL A 301 10.78 11.29 4.81
C VAL A 301 12.10 10.55 5.08
N VAL A 302 13.20 11.11 4.58
CA VAL A 302 14.55 10.55 4.72
C VAL A 302 15.00 10.47 6.18
N CYS A 303 14.64 11.47 6.99
CA CYS A 303 14.89 11.49 8.44
C CYS A 303 14.25 10.30 9.14
N GLY A 304 13.04 9.91 8.72
CA GLY A 304 12.35 8.75 9.25
C GLY A 304 13.16 7.46 9.07
N TYR A 305 13.69 7.21 7.87
CA TYR A 305 14.52 6.04 7.58
C TYR A 305 15.86 6.05 8.33
N LEU A 306 16.56 7.18 8.34
CA LEU A 306 17.82 7.32 9.08
C LEU A 306 17.62 7.04 10.58
N LYS A 307 16.58 7.63 11.16
CA LYS A 307 16.24 7.47 12.57
C LYS A 307 15.79 6.05 12.90
N ALA A 308 15.12 5.36 11.97
CA ALA A 308 14.79 3.94 12.14
C ALA A 308 16.06 3.08 12.23
N VAL A 309 17.02 3.25 11.31
CA VAL A 309 18.31 2.52 11.36
C VAL A 309 19.09 2.85 12.63
N GLU A 310 19.21 4.13 13.00
CA GLU A 310 19.93 4.55 14.21
C GLU A 310 19.32 3.95 15.48
N GLN A 311 17.99 3.99 15.62
CA GLN A 311 17.31 3.40 16.78
C GLN A 311 17.38 1.88 16.79
N LEU A 312 17.38 1.22 15.62
CA LEU A 312 17.59 -0.23 15.55
C LEU A 312 19.00 -0.59 16.04
N LEU A 313 20.04 0.11 15.58
CA LEU A 313 21.42 -0.12 16.05
C LEU A 313 21.54 0.06 17.57
N PHE A 314 20.90 1.10 18.11
CA PHE A 314 20.82 1.30 19.56
C PHE A 314 20.10 0.14 20.26
N LYS A 315 19.02 -0.38 19.67
CA LYS A 315 18.31 -1.53 20.22
C LYS A 315 19.17 -2.80 20.23
N LEU A 316 19.92 -3.08 19.16
CA LEU A 316 20.86 -4.21 19.09
C LEU A 316 21.96 -4.12 20.16
N LEU A 317 22.44 -2.90 20.43
CA LEU A 317 23.36 -2.61 21.52
C LEU A 317 22.73 -2.95 22.88
N LEU A 318 21.49 -2.51 23.14
CA LEU A 318 20.78 -2.86 24.38
C LEU A 318 20.57 -4.37 24.53
N ILE A 319 20.22 -5.06 23.45
CA ILE A 319 20.11 -6.52 23.46
C ILE A 319 21.44 -7.18 23.84
N ASN A 320 22.56 -6.69 23.33
CA ASN A 320 23.89 -7.21 23.71
C ASN A 320 24.28 -6.89 25.17
N LEU A 321 23.78 -5.80 25.73
CA LEU A 321 23.97 -5.52 27.17
C LEU A 321 23.22 -6.51 28.05
N ASP A 322 22.01 -6.89 27.62
CA ASP A 322 21.11 -7.76 28.37
C ASP A 322 21.46 -9.25 28.16
N PHE A 323 22.04 -9.57 27.00
CA PHE A 323 22.49 -10.90 26.60
C PHE A 323 23.95 -10.83 26.09
N PRO A 324 24.92 -10.61 26.99
CA PRO A 324 26.31 -10.40 26.61
C PRO A 324 26.92 -11.64 25.95
N SER A 325 27.74 -11.40 24.92
CA SER A 325 28.62 -12.44 24.39
C SER A 325 29.71 -12.81 25.41
N GLN A 326 30.38 -13.94 25.18
CA GLN A 326 31.53 -14.34 26.02
C GLN A 326 32.74 -13.41 25.84
N ASP A 327 32.73 -12.58 24.79
CA ASP A 327 33.82 -11.69 24.47
C ASP A 327 33.80 -10.43 25.33
N LYS A 328 34.99 -9.98 25.74
CA LYS A 328 35.14 -8.68 26.37
C LYS A 328 35.07 -7.58 25.32
N LEU A 329 33.88 -7.01 25.14
CA LEU A 329 33.60 -5.94 24.18
C LEU A 329 33.88 -4.55 24.75
N TRP A 330 34.09 -3.59 23.84
CA TRP A 330 34.44 -2.21 24.17
C TRP A 330 33.75 -1.26 23.22
N ILE A 331 33.26 -0.14 23.74
CA ILE A 331 32.61 0.89 22.95
C ILE A 331 33.31 2.23 23.18
N LYS A 332 33.23 3.14 22.19
CA LYS A 332 33.77 4.49 22.34
C LYS A 332 33.14 5.18 23.55
N LYS A 333 33.99 5.81 24.36
CA LYS A 333 33.56 6.57 25.53
C LYS A 333 32.99 7.92 25.10
N ASN A 334 31.89 8.34 25.71
CA ASN A 334 31.35 9.68 25.56
C ASN A 334 32.14 10.73 26.38
N ASN A 335 31.66 11.97 26.40
CA ASN A 335 32.33 13.07 27.09
C ASN A 335 32.16 13.03 28.62
N SER A 336 31.36 12.13 29.17
CA SER A 336 31.12 12.02 30.62
C SER A 336 32.35 11.53 31.36
N ASN A 337 32.60 12.06 32.55
CA ASN A 337 33.72 11.65 33.39
C ASN A 337 33.40 10.36 34.15
N ILE A 338 34.29 9.37 34.05
CA ILE A 338 34.18 8.12 34.82
C ILE A 338 34.74 8.38 36.23
N PRO A 339 33.98 8.11 37.30
CA PRO A 339 34.48 8.25 38.66
C PRO A 339 35.75 7.43 38.90
N LYS A 340 36.68 7.97 39.69
CA LYS A 340 37.99 7.33 39.97
C LYS A 340 37.85 5.87 40.45
N TYR A 341 36.84 5.57 41.25
CA TYR A 341 36.60 4.22 41.78
C TYR A 341 36.17 3.19 40.71
N LYS A 342 35.62 3.64 39.57
CA LYS A 342 35.29 2.80 38.41
C LYS A 342 36.41 2.77 37.36
N TYR A 343 37.40 3.65 37.48
CA TYR A 343 38.45 3.81 36.48
C TYR A 343 39.58 2.80 36.70
N MET A 344 39.77 1.89 35.76
CA MET A 344 40.88 0.94 35.74
C MET A 344 41.37 0.79 34.30
N GLN A 345 42.62 1.17 34.05
CA GLN A 345 43.25 1.08 32.72
C GLN A 345 43.27 -0.37 32.24
N ASP A 346 42.87 -0.59 30.99
CA ASP A 346 42.73 -1.87 30.28
C ASP A 346 41.76 -2.88 30.92
N VAL A 347 41.12 -2.52 32.02
CA VAL A 347 40.06 -3.29 32.67
C VAL A 347 38.70 -2.69 32.36
N THR A 348 38.49 -1.41 32.66
CA THR A 348 37.21 -0.69 32.45
C THR A 348 37.33 0.42 31.42
N VAL A 349 38.54 0.95 31.19
CA VAL A 349 38.83 1.98 30.18
C VAL A 349 40.09 1.59 29.41
N ARG A 350 40.08 1.74 28.08
CA ARG A 350 41.27 1.52 27.25
C ARG A 350 41.38 2.55 26.13
N GLN A 351 42.52 2.59 25.45
CA GLN A 351 42.60 3.24 24.14
C GLN A 351 42.27 2.23 23.04
N ASN A 352 41.48 2.64 22.06
CA ASN A 352 41.26 1.83 20.87
C ASN A 352 42.62 1.51 20.22
N PRO A 353 42.92 0.24 19.91
CA PRO A 353 44.25 -0.15 19.42
C PRO A 353 44.70 0.60 18.16
N ILE A 354 43.73 0.93 17.29
CA ILE A 354 43.96 1.54 15.97
C ILE A 354 43.82 3.07 16.06
N THR A 355 42.66 3.55 16.51
CA THR A 355 42.33 4.99 16.46
C THR A 355 42.85 5.78 17.66
N LYS A 356 43.34 5.10 18.70
CA LYS A 356 43.76 5.67 20.00
C LYS A 356 42.67 6.44 20.74
N LYS A 357 41.42 6.42 20.25
CA LYS A 357 40.27 7.04 20.92
C LYS A 357 39.93 6.30 22.21
N PRO A 358 39.50 6.99 23.27
CA PRO A 358 39.13 6.34 24.52
C PRO A 358 37.91 5.44 24.34
N GLN A 359 37.99 4.24 24.89
CA GLN A 359 36.92 3.25 24.95
C GLN A 359 36.64 2.88 26.41
N VAL A 360 35.40 2.49 26.67
CA VAL A 360 34.94 1.94 27.95
C VAL A 360 34.47 0.50 27.72
N VAL A 361 34.60 -0.33 28.75
CA VAL A 361 34.12 -1.71 28.71
C VAL A 361 32.61 -1.73 28.48
N PHE A 362 32.14 -2.67 27.66
CA PHE A 362 30.73 -2.79 27.32
C PHE A 362 29.98 -3.61 28.38
N GLU A 363 29.74 -2.99 29.54
CA GLU A 363 29.04 -3.59 30.68
C GLU A 363 27.93 -2.66 31.18
N ARG A 364 26.88 -3.24 31.78
CA ARG A 364 25.69 -2.50 32.24
C ARG A 364 26.04 -1.36 33.20
N ASP A 365 27.03 -1.56 34.07
CA ASP A 365 27.51 -0.55 35.02
C ASP A 365 28.19 0.67 34.38
N PHE A 366 28.49 0.58 33.08
CA PHE A 366 29.15 1.62 32.30
C PHE A 366 28.26 2.22 31.19
N LYS A 367 26.98 1.83 31.12
CA LYS A 367 26.03 2.27 30.08
C LYS A 367 25.99 3.80 29.87
N ASP A 368 26.04 4.57 30.95
CA ASP A 368 25.98 6.04 30.90
C ASP A 368 27.23 6.69 30.27
N TYR A 369 28.30 5.92 30.06
CA TYR A 369 29.55 6.38 29.46
C TYR A 369 29.68 6.00 27.98
N PHE A 370 28.68 5.33 27.40
CA PHE A 370 28.69 4.92 26.01
C PHE A 370 28.45 6.13 25.10
N ASP A 371 29.26 6.25 24.05
CA ASP A 371 28.93 7.12 22.92
C ASP A 371 27.94 6.38 22.02
N ILE A 372 26.66 6.75 22.13
CA ILE A 372 25.53 6.14 21.41
C ILE A 372 25.20 6.87 20.10
N THR A 373 26.14 7.66 19.57
CA THR A 373 25.98 8.22 18.22
C THR A 373 26.13 7.13 17.16
N LEU A 374 25.53 7.34 15.99
CA LEU A 374 25.49 6.36 14.89
C LEU A 374 26.84 5.67 14.59
N ALA A 375 27.92 6.44 14.37
CA ALA A 375 29.22 5.87 14.00
C ALA A 375 29.82 4.94 15.08
N PRO A 376 29.91 5.33 16.36
CA PRO A 376 30.29 4.42 17.44
C PRO A 376 29.47 3.13 17.54
N MET A 377 28.15 3.20 17.32
CA MET A 377 27.31 1.99 17.32
C MET A 377 27.63 1.06 16.15
N ILE A 378 27.87 1.62 14.95
CA ILE A 378 28.31 0.85 13.77
C ILE A 378 29.64 0.13 14.06
N TRP A 379 30.61 0.83 14.65
CA TRP A 379 31.90 0.24 15.02
C TRP A 379 31.76 -0.83 16.11
N PHE A 380 30.88 -0.63 17.09
CA PHE A 380 30.63 -1.64 18.11
C PHE A 380 30.11 -2.95 17.51
N LEU A 381 29.10 -2.90 16.63
CA LEU A 381 28.58 -4.11 15.98
C LEU A 381 29.64 -4.78 15.11
N HIS A 382 30.44 -3.99 14.39
CA HIS A 382 31.56 -4.51 13.60
C HIS A 382 32.59 -5.22 14.50
N ASP A 383 33.00 -4.61 15.61
CA ASP A 383 34.02 -5.16 16.50
C ASP A 383 33.53 -6.39 17.28
N ASN A 384 32.21 -6.58 17.42
CA ASN A 384 31.60 -7.80 17.95
C ASN A 384 31.57 -8.93 16.91
N VAL A 385 32.73 -9.50 16.59
CA VAL A 385 32.91 -10.53 15.54
C VAL A 385 32.01 -11.75 15.78
N ASN A 386 31.94 -12.25 17.02
CA ASN A 386 31.09 -13.40 17.37
C ASN A 386 29.61 -13.04 17.58
N GLY A 387 29.25 -11.77 17.38
CA GLY A 387 27.87 -11.29 17.40
C GLY A 387 27.12 -11.51 16.09
N TRP A 388 27.74 -12.10 15.06
CA TRP A 388 27.12 -12.33 13.76
C TRP A 388 26.87 -13.82 13.51
N GLU A 389 25.74 -14.14 12.89
CA GLU A 389 25.44 -15.50 12.42
C GLU A 389 25.97 -15.76 11.00
N ILE A 390 26.46 -14.72 10.33
CA ILE A 390 26.98 -14.74 8.96
C ILE A 390 28.51 -14.76 8.92
N SER A 391 29.06 -14.94 7.72
CA SER A 391 30.50 -14.90 7.47
C SER A 391 31.15 -13.55 7.82
N ASP A 392 32.44 -13.59 8.13
CA ASP A 392 33.23 -12.38 8.39
C ASP A 392 33.27 -11.43 7.17
N ALA A 393 33.28 -12.00 5.96
CA ALA A 393 33.16 -11.24 4.73
C ALA A 393 31.81 -10.50 4.66
N GLY A 394 30.71 -11.16 4.99
CA GLY A 394 29.39 -10.53 5.08
C GLY A 394 29.35 -9.41 6.12
N ARG A 395 29.92 -9.63 7.31
CA ARG A 395 30.06 -8.60 8.36
C ARG A 395 30.80 -7.35 7.85
N LEU A 396 31.88 -7.52 7.10
CA LEU A 396 32.66 -6.40 6.51
C LEU A 396 31.87 -5.63 5.44
N VAL A 397 31.03 -6.32 4.66
CA VAL A 397 30.11 -5.69 3.70
C VAL A 397 29.07 -4.84 4.42
N ILE A 398 28.39 -5.40 5.43
CA ILE A 398 27.38 -4.67 6.23
C ILE A 398 27.99 -3.43 6.87
N HIS A 399 29.18 -3.56 7.45
CA HIS A 399 29.91 -2.44 8.02
C HIS A 399 30.19 -1.34 6.98
N SER A 400 30.58 -1.70 5.75
CA SER A 400 30.81 -0.73 4.68
C SER A 400 29.52 -0.03 4.25
N PHE A 401 28.39 -0.74 4.16
CA PHE A 401 27.09 -0.15 3.86
C PHE A 401 26.63 0.82 4.95
N LEU A 402 26.75 0.43 6.22
CA LEU A 402 26.40 1.28 7.36
C LEU A 402 27.23 2.57 7.40
N LEU A 403 28.54 2.49 7.17
CA LEU A 403 29.41 3.67 7.16
C LEU A 403 29.06 4.63 6.01
N ASN A 404 28.81 4.11 4.81
CA ASN A 404 28.40 4.96 3.68
C ASN A 404 27.01 5.56 3.93
N PHE A 405 26.03 4.77 4.37
CA PHE A 405 24.69 5.26 4.68
C PHE A 405 24.73 6.37 5.74
N ALA A 406 25.52 6.19 6.80
CA ALA A 406 25.73 7.20 7.83
C ALA A 406 26.43 8.46 7.29
N ALA A 407 27.37 8.33 6.34
CA ALA A 407 28.05 9.46 5.76
C ALA A 407 27.13 10.26 4.82
N ASP A 408 26.57 9.59 3.82
CA ASP A 408 25.76 10.21 2.76
C ASP A 408 24.45 10.78 3.35
N CYS A 409 23.76 10.02 4.21
CA CYS A 409 22.46 10.43 4.74
C CYS A 409 22.55 11.40 5.92
N ARG A 410 23.70 11.61 6.58
CA ARG A 410 23.81 12.54 7.73
C ARG A 410 24.69 13.75 7.44
N ASN A 411 25.83 13.55 6.79
CA ASN A 411 26.82 14.62 6.64
C ASN A 411 26.59 15.50 5.42
N ASP A 412 25.96 14.97 4.37
CA ASP A 412 25.72 15.71 3.12
C ASP A 412 24.28 16.26 3.10
N HIS A 413 23.26 15.41 3.20
CA HIS A 413 21.86 15.85 3.06
C HIS A 413 21.23 16.56 4.28
N PHE A 414 21.67 16.31 5.53
CA PHE A 414 21.08 17.01 6.70
C PHE A 414 21.74 18.34 7.04
N HIS A 415 22.88 18.65 6.43
CA HIS A 415 23.69 19.78 6.83
C HIS A 415 23.82 20.85 5.75
N LYS A 416 23.51 20.56 4.48
CA LYS A 416 23.78 21.49 3.37
C LYS A 416 22.70 21.57 2.30
N ASP A 417 22.11 20.46 1.89
CA ASP A 417 21.30 20.40 0.67
C ASP A 417 19.89 19.86 0.95
N ASN A 418 18.86 20.50 0.38
CA ASN A 418 17.50 19.96 0.37
C ASN A 418 17.47 18.66 -0.46
N ILE A 419 16.50 17.78 -0.16
CA ILE A 419 16.28 16.58 -0.98
C ILE A 419 15.04 16.84 -1.83
N ASP A 420 15.23 17.23 -3.09
CA ASP A 420 14.17 17.54 -4.05
C ASP A 420 13.96 16.44 -5.11
N ASP A 421 14.96 15.57 -5.31
CA ASP A 421 14.86 14.39 -6.17
C ASP A 421 14.27 13.18 -5.43
N PHE A 422 13.06 12.78 -5.83
CA PHE A 422 12.42 11.58 -5.30
C PHE A 422 13.20 10.28 -5.62
N GLY A 423 14.03 10.29 -6.67
CA GLY A 423 14.98 9.23 -6.96
C GLY A 423 16.00 9.03 -5.84
N VAL A 424 16.48 10.11 -5.21
CA VAL A 424 17.36 10.04 -4.02
C VAL A 424 16.59 9.45 -2.82
N VAL A 425 15.35 9.88 -2.60
CA VAL A 425 14.49 9.33 -1.52
C VAL A 425 14.31 7.82 -1.70
N SER A 426 14.04 7.38 -2.92
CA SER A 426 13.87 5.96 -3.26
C SER A 426 15.15 5.15 -3.00
N ARG A 427 16.33 5.70 -3.34
CA ARG A 427 17.63 5.07 -3.01
C ARG A 427 17.83 4.91 -1.50
N ILE A 428 17.55 5.97 -0.74
CA ILE A 428 17.70 5.97 0.72
C ILE A 428 16.75 4.96 1.37
N ARG A 429 15.47 4.95 0.96
CA ARG A 429 14.48 3.97 1.41
C ARG A 429 14.98 2.55 1.18
N ASN A 430 15.40 2.23 -0.05
CA ASN A 430 15.84 0.89 -0.41
C ASN A 430 17.11 0.49 0.37
N ASN A 431 18.07 1.40 0.54
CA ASN A 431 19.25 1.16 1.37
C ASN A 431 18.89 0.93 2.84
N ALA A 432 17.95 1.68 3.40
CA ALA A 432 17.51 1.53 4.79
C ALA A 432 16.83 0.17 5.00
N ILE A 433 15.91 -0.22 4.11
CA ILE A 433 15.25 -1.53 4.13
C ILE A 433 16.28 -2.66 4.03
N LEU A 434 17.24 -2.56 3.09
CA LEU A 434 18.33 -3.52 2.94
C LEU A 434 19.17 -3.60 4.21
N ILE A 435 19.62 -2.47 4.77
CA ILE A 435 20.40 -2.45 6.02
C ILE A 435 19.63 -3.10 7.16
N ILE A 436 18.34 -2.82 7.31
CA ILE A 436 17.55 -3.41 8.40
C ILE A 436 17.39 -4.93 8.20
N TYR A 437 17.16 -5.39 6.97
CA TYR A 437 17.21 -6.81 6.63
C TYR A 437 18.54 -7.45 7.04
N LEU A 438 19.66 -6.83 6.67
CA LEU A 438 21.01 -7.34 6.98
C LEU A 438 21.27 -7.37 8.50
N LEU A 439 20.81 -6.36 9.24
CA LEU A 439 20.96 -6.27 10.69
C LEU A 439 20.11 -7.31 11.42
N LEU A 440 18.81 -7.38 11.13
CA LEU A 440 17.90 -8.31 11.80
C LEU A 440 18.09 -9.76 11.34
N GLY A 441 18.50 -9.97 10.10
CA GLY A 441 18.76 -11.30 9.54
C GLY A 441 20.13 -11.86 9.91
N GLY A 442 21.16 -11.00 9.98
CA GLY A 442 22.56 -11.45 10.12
C GLY A 442 23.13 -11.32 11.53
N TYR A 443 22.57 -10.46 12.40
CA TYR A 443 23.09 -10.23 13.73
C TYR A 443 22.46 -11.18 14.76
N LYS A 444 23.28 -11.74 15.64
CA LYS A 444 22.83 -12.58 16.74
C LYS A 444 22.22 -11.69 17.83
N LEU A 445 20.95 -11.96 18.13
CA LEU A 445 20.17 -11.21 19.11
C LEU A 445 20.32 -11.84 20.51
N THR A 446 19.26 -12.40 21.07
CA THR A 446 19.27 -13.01 22.41
C THR A 446 19.75 -14.46 22.41
N GLY A 447 19.81 -15.09 21.23
CA GLY A 447 20.07 -16.53 21.07
C GLY A 447 18.82 -17.41 21.22
N SER A 448 17.64 -16.83 21.45
CA SER A 448 16.35 -17.52 21.48
C SER A 448 15.33 -16.73 20.68
N HIS A 449 14.73 -17.36 19.67
CA HIS A 449 13.76 -16.70 18.80
C HIS A 449 12.57 -16.09 19.59
N GLN A 450 12.09 -16.78 20.63
CA GLN A 450 10.99 -16.27 21.46
C GLN A 450 11.39 -15.00 22.22
N ASN A 451 12.63 -14.94 22.70
CA ASN A 451 13.15 -13.75 23.38
C ASN A 451 13.45 -12.63 22.37
N ASP A 452 13.83 -12.96 21.14
CA ASP A 452 14.03 -11.98 20.07
C ASP A 452 12.74 -11.26 19.70
N ILE A 453 11.62 -12.00 19.61
CA ILE A 453 10.28 -11.44 19.40
C ILE A 453 9.96 -10.39 20.47
N VAL A 454 10.13 -10.75 21.74
CA VAL A 454 9.85 -9.86 22.88
C VAL A 454 10.82 -8.68 22.89
N ALA A 455 12.11 -8.92 22.71
CA ALA A 455 13.13 -7.89 22.74
C ALA A 455 12.92 -6.86 21.62
N LEU A 456 12.49 -7.29 20.43
CA LEU A 456 12.21 -6.41 19.30
C LEU A 456 10.79 -5.80 19.33
N GLY A 457 10.01 -6.07 20.36
CA GLY A 457 8.64 -5.55 20.50
C GLY A 457 7.70 -6.01 19.39
N ILE A 458 7.89 -7.24 18.90
CA ILE A 458 7.00 -7.87 17.91
C ILE A 458 5.73 -8.34 18.61
N ASP A 459 4.59 -7.79 18.20
CA ASP A 459 3.29 -8.22 18.70
C ASP A 459 2.79 -9.47 17.94
N ASP A 460 2.08 -10.35 18.66
CA ASP A 460 1.31 -11.42 18.01
C ASP A 460 0.10 -10.84 17.28
N ASP A 461 0.15 -10.95 15.95
CA ASP A 461 -0.84 -10.46 14.99
C ASP A 461 -1.77 -11.58 14.47
N SER A 462 -1.73 -12.78 15.04
CA SER A 462 -2.52 -13.93 14.58
C SER A 462 -4.03 -13.63 14.60
N PHE A 463 -4.52 -12.98 15.65
CA PHE A 463 -5.93 -12.59 15.74
C PHE A 463 -6.29 -11.51 14.73
N ASP A 464 -5.43 -10.51 14.54
CA ASP A 464 -5.63 -9.43 13.58
C ASP A 464 -5.82 -9.96 12.16
N LYS A 465 -4.97 -10.90 11.75
CA LYS A 465 -5.05 -11.54 10.42
C LYS A 465 -6.35 -12.31 10.26
N MET A 466 -6.68 -13.19 11.21
CA MET A 466 -7.93 -13.94 11.20
C MET A 466 -9.15 -13.02 11.17
N TYR A 467 -9.16 -11.99 12.01
CA TYR A 467 -10.26 -11.04 12.11
C TYR A 467 -10.49 -10.32 10.77
N LYS A 468 -9.42 -9.80 10.15
CA LYS A 468 -9.49 -9.15 8.84
C LYS A 468 -10.02 -10.08 7.76
N LYS A 469 -9.54 -11.33 7.71
CA LYS A 469 -10.05 -12.33 6.75
C LYS A 469 -11.52 -12.65 6.91
N ILE A 470 -12.02 -12.70 8.14
CA ILE A 470 -13.47 -12.89 8.38
C ILE A 470 -14.27 -11.64 7.99
N GLN A 471 -13.71 -10.44 8.14
CA GLN A 471 -14.36 -9.18 7.75
C GLN A 471 -14.41 -8.98 6.23
N GLU A 472 -13.48 -9.57 5.47
CA GLU A 472 -13.53 -9.61 3.99
C GLU A 472 -14.75 -10.39 3.48
N LEU A 473 -15.31 -11.30 4.28
CA LEU A 473 -16.47 -12.11 3.89
C LEU A 473 -17.77 -11.28 3.93
N PRO A 474 -18.62 -11.35 2.88
CA PRO A 474 -19.92 -10.69 2.85
C PRO A 474 -20.75 -10.97 4.11
N ARG A 475 -21.51 -9.99 4.61
CA ARG A 475 -22.33 -10.16 5.82
C ARG A 475 -23.34 -11.31 5.72
N GLY A 476 -23.84 -11.58 4.51
CA GLY A 476 -24.74 -12.71 4.22
C GLY A 476 -24.09 -14.09 4.36
N MET A 477 -22.76 -14.19 4.37
CA MET A 477 -22.07 -15.44 4.75
C MET A 477 -22.23 -15.63 6.25
N SER A 478 -23.12 -16.52 6.66
CA SER A 478 -23.44 -16.75 8.07
C SER A 478 -22.98 -18.11 8.60
N LYS A 479 -22.79 -19.12 7.76
CA LYS A 479 -22.45 -20.50 8.17
C LYS A 479 -20.94 -20.69 8.29
N PHE A 480 -20.46 -21.03 9.48
CA PHE A 480 -19.04 -21.26 9.76
C PHE A 480 -18.80 -22.58 10.50
N VAL A 481 -17.63 -23.17 10.29
CA VAL A 481 -17.12 -24.27 11.11
C VAL A 481 -15.81 -23.83 11.77
N VAL A 482 -15.75 -23.90 13.09
CA VAL A 482 -14.65 -23.40 13.91
C VAL A 482 -13.93 -24.57 14.56
N TYR A 483 -12.61 -24.59 14.47
CA TYR A 483 -11.77 -25.70 14.93
C TYR A 483 -10.83 -25.21 16.04
N PHE A 484 -11.03 -25.67 17.27
CA PHE A 484 -10.11 -25.46 18.38
C PHE A 484 -9.20 -26.67 18.58
N GLU A 485 -8.01 -26.44 19.11
CA GLU A 485 -7.03 -27.50 19.35
C GLU A 485 -7.58 -28.57 20.31
N GLY A 486 -7.53 -29.83 19.92
CA GLY A 486 -8.00 -30.97 20.72
C GLY A 486 -9.53 -31.04 20.91
N GLN A 487 -10.31 -30.18 20.25
CA GLN A 487 -11.78 -30.14 20.37
C GLN A 487 -12.47 -30.60 19.08
N LYS A 488 -13.73 -31.01 19.20
CA LYS A 488 -14.57 -31.28 18.03
C LYS A 488 -14.88 -29.96 17.30
N PRO A 489 -15.02 -29.99 15.95
CA PRO A 489 -15.41 -28.80 15.20
C PRO A 489 -16.78 -28.29 15.65
N ILE A 490 -16.91 -26.97 15.74
CA ILE A 490 -18.15 -26.29 16.13
C ILE A 490 -18.78 -25.71 14.88
N LYS A 491 -19.96 -26.19 14.49
CA LYS A 491 -20.80 -25.53 13.49
C LYS A 491 -21.47 -24.33 14.15
N ALA A 492 -21.40 -23.17 13.50
CA ALA A 492 -21.90 -21.95 14.10
C ALA A 492 -22.42 -20.96 13.06
N TYR A 493 -23.42 -20.17 13.47
CA TYR A 493 -23.86 -18.99 12.74
C TYR A 493 -23.14 -17.75 13.25
N ARG A 494 -22.48 -17.00 12.36
CA ARG A 494 -21.97 -15.66 12.65
C ARG A 494 -23.14 -14.71 12.86
N HIS A 495 -23.14 -13.93 13.95
CA HIS A 495 -24.16 -12.89 14.13
C HIS A 495 -24.09 -11.87 13.00
N TYR A 496 -25.26 -11.46 12.51
CA TYR A 496 -25.36 -10.41 11.50
C TYR A 496 -24.81 -9.07 12.02
N THR A 497 -25.22 -8.69 13.24
CA THR A 497 -24.78 -7.46 13.90
C THR A 497 -23.53 -7.72 14.74
N GLN A 498 -22.38 -7.29 14.24
CA GLN A 498 -21.12 -7.31 14.97
C GLN A 498 -20.87 -5.96 15.67
N GLU A 499 -20.07 -5.98 16.72
CA GLU A 499 -19.60 -4.73 17.34
C GLU A 499 -18.60 -4.02 16.39
N PRO A 500 -18.48 -2.69 16.48
CA PRO A 500 -17.46 -1.97 15.72
C PRO A 500 -16.06 -2.51 16.03
N THR A 501 -15.19 -2.52 15.03
CA THR A 501 -13.78 -2.89 15.25
C THR A 501 -13.11 -1.86 16.16
N ILE A 502 -12.49 -2.36 17.23
CA ILE A 502 -11.72 -1.60 18.21
C ILE A 502 -10.24 -1.87 17.95
N TYR A 503 -9.49 -0.79 17.74
CA TYR A 503 -8.04 -0.81 17.54
C TYR A 503 -7.33 -0.23 18.75
N ASP A 504 -6.13 -0.74 19.04
CA ASP A 504 -5.21 -0.12 20.00
C ASP A 504 -4.41 1.03 19.34
N ASP A 505 -3.60 1.72 20.15
CA ASP A 505 -2.75 2.85 19.69
C ASP A 505 -1.70 2.44 18.65
N ASN A 506 -1.43 1.13 18.49
CA ASN A 506 -0.51 0.60 17.48
C ASN A 506 -1.24 0.17 16.19
N GLY A 507 -2.57 0.30 16.14
CA GLY A 507 -3.41 -0.12 15.02
C GLY A 507 -3.73 -1.62 15.02
N SER A 508 -3.49 -2.34 16.12
CA SER A 508 -3.82 -3.77 16.23
C SER A 508 -5.27 -3.96 16.67
N VAL A 509 -5.91 -5.05 16.25
CA VAL A 509 -7.30 -5.41 16.55
C VAL A 509 -7.37 -6.10 17.93
N ALA A 510 -6.87 -5.43 18.98
CA ALA A 510 -6.63 -6.09 20.26
C ALA A 510 -7.89 -6.39 21.08
N ALA A 511 -8.95 -5.56 20.99
CA ALA A 511 -10.13 -5.65 21.86
C ALA A 511 -11.42 -6.07 21.12
N SER A 512 -11.35 -6.33 19.82
CA SER A 512 -12.52 -6.72 19.03
C SER A 512 -12.90 -8.17 19.28
N LYS A 513 -14.16 -8.52 19.04
CA LYS A 513 -14.67 -9.89 19.14
C LYS A 513 -15.60 -10.21 17.98
N ILE A 514 -15.61 -11.48 17.57
CA ILE A 514 -16.53 -11.97 16.54
C ILE A 514 -17.53 -12.89 17.23
N ARG A 515 -18.82 -12.52 17.18
CA ARG A 515 -19.89 -13.28 17.84
C ARG A 515 -20.45 -14.38 16.94
N PHE A 516 -20.64 -15.55 17.54
CA PHE A 516 -21.19 -16.74 16.93
C PHE A 516 -22.24 -17.39 17.85
N VAL A 517 -23.16 -18.14 17.24
CA VAL A 517 -24.09 -19.05 17.92
C VAL A 517 -23.79 -20.47 17.45
N ALA A 518 -23.43 -21.38 18.35
CA ALA A 518 -23.19 -22.77 18.00
C ALA A 518 -24.51 -23.51 17.71
N VAL A 519 -24.50 -24.36 16.68
CA VAL A 519 -25.65 -25.17 16.24
C VAL A 519 -25.20 -26.60 15.96
N ASP A 520 -26.13 -27.54 16.05
CA ASP A 520 -25.85 -28.95 15.76
C ASP A 520 -25.74 -29.19 14.24
N GLU A 521 -26.62 -28.56 13.46
CA GLU A 521 -26.65 -28.63 12.00
C GLU A 521 -27.10 -27.30 11.36
N PHE A 522 -26.73 -27.10 10.09
CA PHE A 522 -27.17 -25.91 9.34
C PHE A 522 -28.56 -26.11 8.73
N GLY A 523 -29.59 -25.50 9.32
CA GLY A 523 -30.96 -25.44 8.78
C GLY A 523 -31.39 -24.05 8.31
N SER A 524 -32.38 -23.97 7.42
CA SER A 524 -32.97 -22.70 6.95
C SER A 524 -33.59 -21.90 8.10
N ASP A 525 -34.37 -22.57 8.94
CA ASP A 525 -35.11 -21.94 10.05
C ASP A 525 -34.21 -21.75 11.28
N GLU A 526 -33.10 -22.48 11.32
CA GLU A 526 -32.18 -22.52 12.45
C GLU A 526 -31.39 -21.22 12.61
N TYR A 527 -31.12 -20.54 11.50
CA TYR A 527 -30.47 -19.23 11.53
C TYR A 527 -31.37 -18.18 12.20
N ASP A 528 -32.65 -18.13 11.84
CA ASP A 528 -33.58 -17.15 12.39
C ASP A 528 -33.79 -17.37 13.89
N ARG A 529 -33.94 -18.63 14.33
CA ARG A 529 -34.00 -18.98 15.77
C ARG A 529 -32.75 -18.56 16.53
N ALA A 530 -31.56 -18.82 15.96
CA ALA A 530 -30.30 -18.39 16.54
C ALA A 530 -30.22 -16.86 16.68
N MET A 531 -30.65 -16.10 15.68
CA MET A 531 -30.63 -14.64 15.71
C MET A 531 -31.71 -14.03 16.62
N GLN A 532 -32.82 -14.74 16.86
CA GLN A 532 -33.85 -14.37 17.84
C GLN A 532 -33.43 -14.66 19.30
N GLY A 533 -32.28 -15.29 19.50
CA GLY A 533 -31.71 -15.56 20.82
C GLY A 533 -32.30 -16.78 21.50
N GLU A 534 -32.83 -17.76 20.74
CA GLU A 534 -33.29 -19.04 21.29
C GLU A 534 -32.14 -19.89 21.85
N TYR A 535 -30.90 -19.62 21.42
CA TYR A 535 -29.69 -20.38 21.79
C TYR A 535 -28.65 -19.51 22.53
N ARG A 536 -29.08 -18.62 23.42
CA ARG A 536 -28.19 -17.69 24.15
C ARG A 536 -27.07 -18.41 24.90
N GLU A 537 -27.35 -19.58 25.46
CA GLU A 537 -26.36 -20.41 26.17
C GLU A 537 -25.32 -21.06 25.24
N ARG A 538 -25.57 -21.06 23.92
CA ARG A 538 -24.65 -21.56 22.88
C ARG A 538 -23.88 -20.42 22.18
N GLU A 539 -24.05 -19.18 22.62
CA GLU A 539 -23.29 -18.04 22.11
C GLU A 539 -21.83 -18.13 22.56
N PHE A 540 -20.92 -17.86 21.62
CA PHE A 540 -19.50 -17.74 21.92
C PHE A 540 -18.86 -16.65 21.07
N THR A 541 -17.65 -16.26 21.47
CA THR A 541 -16.91 -15.18 20.81
C THR A 541 -15.50 -15.62 20.49
N LEU A 542 -15.01 -15.26 19.30
CA LEU A 542 -13.58 -15.29 18.99
C LEU A 542 -12.94 -13.97 19.39
N ARG A 543 -11.79 -14.05 20.07
CA ARG A 543 -10.99 -12.99 20.67
C ARG A 543 -9.51 -13.36 20.58
N LYS A 544 -8.63 -12.41 20.95
CA LYS A 544 -7.17 -12.60 20.93
C LYS A 544 -6.68 -13.74 21.83
N ASP A 545 -7.38 -14.03 22.91
CA ASP A 545 -7.03 -15.09 23.88
C ASP A 545 -7.64 -16.46 23.56
N ASN A 546 -8.49 -16.57 22.52
CA ASN A 546 -9.10 -17.83 22.09
C ASN A 546 -9.18 -17.95 20.56
N ILE A 547 -8.02 -17.82 19.91
CA ILE A 547 -7.91 -17.97 18.46
C ILE A 547 -8.09 -19.45 18.07
N PRO A 548 -8.97 -19.80 17.11
CA PRO A 548 -9.10 -21.16 16.61
C PRO A 548 -7.89 -21.57 15.78
N THR A 549 -7.64 -22.88 15.68
CA THR A 549 -6.57 -23.44 14.83
C THR A 549 -6.93 -23.38 13.34
N LYS A 550 -8.23 -23.53 13.02
CA LYS A 550 -8.79 -23.39 11.67
C LYS A 550 -10.19 -22.80 11.75
N ILE A 551 -10.61 -22.12 10.71
CA ILE A 551 -12.00 -21.72 10.51
C ILE A 551 -12.34 -21.82 9.02
N SER A 552 -13.56 -22.28 8.72
CA SER A 552 -14.09 -22.36 7.38
C SER A 552 -15.49 -21.76 7.33
N TYR A 553 -15.96 -21.43 6.13
CA TYR A 553 -17.34 -21.01 5.88
C TYR A 553 -17.97 -21.86 4.79
N ILE A 554 -19.30 -21.95 4.79
CA ILE A 554 -20.05 -22.62 3.73
C ILE A 554 -20.47 -21.58 2.69
N ASN A 555 -20.02 -21.76 1.44
CA ASN A 555 -20.33 -20.84 0.36
C ASN A 555 -21.75 -21.08 -0.21
N GLY A 556 -22.18 -20.25 -1.17
CA GLY A 556 -23.50 -20.39 -1.81
C GLY A 556 -23.73 -21.70 -2.58
N ARG A 557 -22.67 -22.46 -2.88
CA ARG A 557 -22.69 -23.78 -3.52
C ARG A 557 -22.67 -24.94 -2.51
N GLN A 558 -22.80 -24.66 -1.22
CA GLN A 558 -22.68 -25.64 -0.12
C GLN A 558 -21.29 -26.26 0.01
N GLU A 559 -20.24 -25.60 -0.49
CA GLU A 559 -18.86 -26.05 -0.34
C GLU A 559 -18.24 -25.42 0.91
N GLU A 560 -17.46 -26.21 1.66
CA GLU A 560 -16.67 -25.74 2.78
C GLU A 560 -15.36 -25.12 2.28
N ILE A 561 -15.16 -23.83 2.58
CA ILE A 561 -13.97 -23.08 2.18
C ILE A 561 -13.19 -22.68 3.43
N PHE A 562 -11.96 -23.16 3.54
CA PHE A 562 -11.05 -22.79 4.64
C PHE A 562 -10.54 -21.37 4.48
N ILE A 563 -10.57 -20.62 5.58
CA ILE A 563 -9.97 -19.30 5.66
C ILE A 563 -8.50 -19.49 6.00
N VAL A 564 -7.61 -18.92 5.18
CA VAL A 564 -6.16 -18.90 5.41
C VAL A 564 -5.78 -17.50 5.86
N TRP A 565 -5.09 -17.38 7.00
CA TRP A 565 -4.66 -16.10 7.58
C TRP A 565 -3.22 -16.13 8.05
#